data_AF-A0A1I2S5T0-F1
#
_entry.id   AF-A0A1I2S5T0-F1
#
_cell.length_a   1.000
_cell.length_b   1.000
_cell.length_c   1.000
_cell.angle_alpha   90.00
_cell.angle_beta   90.00
_cell.angle_gamma   90.00
#
_symmetry.space_group_name_H-M   'P 1'
#
loop_
_entity.id
_entity.type
_entity.pdbx_description
1 polymer ?
#
loop_
_entity_poly.entity_id
_entity_poly.type
_entity_poly.pdbx_seq_one_letter_code
_entity_poly.pdbx_strand_id
1 'polypeptide(L)'
;MVLATLLGGAALPAHAAPATPAVIGCPSLANLRILLRESKADPAKAAARLSDSKAEHLGCAVLGKDAVTALVDHAALNGSAYDCVAVRSTSVCQWTVAGAVTPRAPRRGQAEAAKGTKDKSASDKVSR
;
A
#
# COMPACT_ATOMS: atom_id res chain seq x y z
N MET A 1 -3.70 52.84 -42.14
CA MET A 1 -2.60 52.00 -41.63
C MET A 1 -3.23 50.89 -40.79
N VAL A 2 -3.07 49.64 -41.21
CA VAL A 2 -3.71 48.44 -40.64
C VAL A 2 -2.88 47.97 -39.45
N LEU A 3 -3.51 47.76 -38.28
CA LEU A 3 -2.86 47.17 -37.11
C LEU A 3 -3.37 45.74 -36.90
N ALA A 4 -2.43 44.80 -36.91
CA ALA A 4 -2.64 43.37 -36.95
C ALA A 4 -3.22 42.80 -35.63
N THR A 5 -4.18 41.88 -35.76
CA THR A 5 -4.75 41.06 -34.69
C THR A 5 -3.79 39.94 -34.30
N LEU A 6 -3.33 39.93 -33.05
CA LEU A 6 -2.63 38.80 -32.44
C LEU A 6 -3.65 37.75 -31.99
N LEU A 7 -3.66 36.58 -32.63
CA LEU A 7 -4.33 35.39 -32.11
C LEU A 7 -3.45 34.75 -31.03
N GLY A 8 -3.78 35.02 -29.76
CA GLY A 8 -3.26 34.27 -28.62
C GLY A 8 -4.00 32.93 -28.48
N GLY A 9 -3.35 31.83 -28.85
CA GLY A 9 -3.83 30.49 -28.54
C GLY A 9 -3.72 30.22 -27.04
N ALA A 10 -4.84 30.27 -26.34
CA ALA A 10 -4.92 29.83 -24.95
C ALA A 10 -4.85 28.30 -24.90
N ALA A 11 -3.75 27.76 -24.38
CA ALA A 11 -3.67 26.37 -23.98
C ALA A 11 -4.67 26.13 -22.83
N LEU A 12 -5.66 25.27 -23.08
CA LEU A 12 -6.62 24.85 -22.08
C LEU A 12 -5.90 24.11 -20.93
N PRO A 13 -6.29 24.33 -19.66
CA PRO A 13 -5.73 23.59 -18.54
C PRO A 13 -6.11 22.11 -18.69
N ALA A 14 -5.11 21.25 -18.82
CA ALA A 14 -5.27 19.82 -18.65
C ALA A 14 -5.87 19.59 -17.26
N HIS A 15 -7.11 19.10 -17.21
CA HIS A 15 -7.74 18.70 -15.96
C HIS A 15 -6.87 17.59 -15.35
N ALA A 16 -6.11 17.96 -14.31
CA ALA A 16 -5.40 17.00 -13.49
C ALA A 16 -6.44 16.06 -12.89
N ALA A 17 -6.43 14.79 -13.33
CA ALA A 17 -7.23 13.76 -12.69
C ALA A 17 -6.91 13.78 -11.18
N PRO A 18 -7.92 13.58 -10.30
CA PRO A 18 -7.69 13.59 -8.86
C PRO A 18 -6.59 12.59 -8.53
N ALA A 19 -5.47 13.10 -8.02
CA ALA A 19 -4.35 12.28 -7.61
C ALA A 19 -4.83 11.41 -6.47
N THR A 20 -5.09 10.13 -6.77
CA THR A 20 -5.45 9.18 -5.73
C THR A 20 -4.32 9.14 -4.71
N PRO A 21 -4.63 9.20 -3.40
CA PRO A 21 -3.61 9.34 -2.37
C PRO A 21 -2.59 8.20 -2.48
N ALA A 22 -1.32 8.56 -2.34
CA ALA A 22 -0.21 7.62 -2.40
C ALA A 22 -0.36 6.56 -1.30
N VAL A 23 -0.29 5.28 -1.67
CA VAL A 23 -0.25 4.19 -0.70
C VAL A 23 1.18 4.12 -0.18
N ILE A 24 1.37 4.16 1.13
CA ILE A 24 2.68 4.02 1.75
C ILE A 24 2.78 2.62 2.37
N GLY A 25 3.88 1.93 2.10
CA GLY A 25 4.21 0.64 2.67
C GLY A 25 5.52 0.72 3.43
N CYS A 26 5.55 0.15 4.64
CA CYS A 26 6.77 0.02 5.43
C CYS A 26 6.96 -1.44 5.89
N PRO A 27 8.18 -2.00 5.89
CA PRO A 27 8.42 -3.36 6.36
C PRO A 27 8.19 -3.51 7.88
N SER A 28 8.11 -2.39 8.61
CA SER A 28 7.86 -2.32 10.04
C SER A 28 6.69 -1.40 10.34
N LEU A 29 5.73 -1.87 11.14
CA LEU A 29 4.61 -1.07 11.61
C LEU A 29 5.08 0.11 12.47
N ALA A 30 6.14 -0.06 13.25
CA ALA A 30 6.72 1.02 14.03
C ALA A 30 7.25 2.15 13.13
N ASN A 31 7.92 1.78 12.03
CA ASN A 31 8.47 2.75 11.07
C ASN A 31 7.36 3.52 10.35
N LEU A 32 6.27 2.83 9.97
CA LEU A 32 5.08 3.49 9.43
C LEU A 32 4.52 4.53 10.42
N ARG A 33 4.39 4.17 11.69
CA ARG A 33 3.86 5.07 12.71
C ARG A 33 4.75 6.27 12.98
N ILE A 34 6.07 6.11 12.90
CA ILE A 34 7.02 7.24 12.99
C ILE A 34 6.81 8.18 11.80
N LEU A 35 6.82 7.66 10.58
CA LEU A 35 6.62 8.46 9.37
C LEU A 35 5.29 9.24 9.39
N LEU A 36 4.20 8.58 9.78
CA LEU A 36 2.88 9.22 9.87
C LEU A 36 2.86 10.32 10.94
N ARG A 37 3.52 10.12 12.09
CA ARG A 37 3.63 11.16 13.13
C ARG A 37 4.43 12.36 12.66
N GLU A 38 5.60 12.14 12.05
CA GLU A 38 6.45 13.20 11.50
C GLU A 38 5.73 13.98 10.40
N SER A 39 4.90 13.29 9.62
CA SER A 39 4.12 13.88 8.53
C SER A 39 2.78 14.45 9.00
N LYS A 40 2.46 14.42 10.30
CA LYS A 40 1.17 14.86 10.87
C LYS A 40 -0.04 14.19 10.20
N ALA A 41 0.08 12.89 9.90
CA ALA A 41 -0.88 12.07 9.19
C ALA A 41 -1.26 12.58 7.78
N ASP A 42 -0.44 13.45 7.18
CA ASP A 42 -0.64 13.97 5.83
C ASP A 42 0.06 13.05 4.81
N PRO A 43 -0.71 12.34 3.95
CA PRO A 43 -0.14 11.41 2.98
C PRO A 43 0.73 12.10 1.92
N ALA A 44 0.45 13.36 1.59
CA ALA A 44 1.26 14.12 0.63
C ALA A 44 2.62 14.48 1.24
N LYS A 45 2.65 14.91 2.51
CA LYS A 45 3.92 15.17 3.21
C LYS A 45 4.73 13.90 3.42
N ALA A 46 4.07 12.80 3.75
CA ALA A 46 4.73 11.51 3.91
C ALA A 46 5.33 11.03 2.58
N ALA A 47 4.60 11.11 1.47
CA ALA A 47 5.12 10.80 0.14
C ALA A 47 6.26 11.73 -0.30
N ALA A 48 6.16 13.03 0.01
CA ALA A 48 7.23 14.00 -0.28
C ALA A 48 8.52 13.67 0.49
N ARG A 49 8.41 13.29 1.77
CA ARG A 49 9.55 12.84 2.59
C ARG A 49 10.18 11.56 2.06
N LEU A 50 9.39 10.65 1.50
CA LEU A 50 9.89 9.44 0.84
C LEU A 50 10.53 9.69 -0.54
N SER A 51 10.32 10.87 -1.12
CA SER A 51 10.93 11.27 -2.39
C SER A 51 12.24 12.04 -2.21
N ASP A 52 12.57 12.47 -0.98
CA ASP A 52 13.79 13.17 -0.66
C ASP A 52 14.94 12.17 -0.41
N SER A 53 15.89 12.09 -1.34
CA SER A 53 17.02 11.14 -1.25
C SER A 53 17.95 11.35 -0.05
N LYS A 54 17.83 12.46 0.67
CA LYS A 54 18.58 12.74 1.90
C LYS A 54 17.82 12.36 3.16
N ALA A 55 16.53 12.04 3.07
CA ALA A 55 15.73 11.68 4.22
C ALA A 55 15.95 10.22 4.60
N GLU A 56 15.96 9.94 5.90
CA GLU A 56 15.92 8.58 6.41
C GLU A 56 14.52 8.00 6.16
N HIS A 57 14.43 7.06 5.23
CA HIS A 57 13.15 6.49 4.81
C HIS A 57 12.67 5.35 5.70
N LEU A 58 13.50 4.85 6.63
CA LEU A 58 13.17 3.74 7.54
C LEU A 58 12.69 2.47 6.81
N GLY A 59 13.11 2.30 5.54
CA GLY A 59 12.63 1.24 4.65
C GLY A 59 11.20 1.41 4.12
N CYS A 60 10.52 2.52 4.43
CA CYS A 60 9.23 2.86 3.87
C CYS A 60 9.34 3.31 2.40
N ALA A 61 8.31 3.05 1.61
CA ALA A 61 8.23 3.47 0.22
C ALA A 61 6.78 3.77 -0.18
N VAL A 62 6.61 4.53 -1.26
CA VAL A 62 5.32 4.64 -1.94
C VAL A 62 5.09 3.36 -2.75
N LEU A 63 3.99 2.67 -2.48
CA LEU A 63 3.57 1.47 -3.20
C LEU A 63 2.72 1.84 -4.41
N GLY A 64 3.01 1.23 -5.55
CA GLY A 64 2.08 1.21 -6.68
C GLY A 64 0.84 0.40 -6.30
N LYS A 65 -0.35 0.87 -6.69
CA LYS A 65 -1.62 0.19 -6.39
C LYS A 65 -1.64 -1.26 -6.88
N ASP A 66 -1.03 -1.53 -8.04
CA ASP A 66 -0.94 -2.87 -8.61
C ASP A 66 0.12 -3.76 -7.95
N ALA A 67 0.98 -3.20 -7.08
CA ALA A 67 2.03 -3.96 -6.43
C ALA A 67 1.49 -4.88 -5.33
N VAL A 68 0.33 -4.55 -4.76
CA VAL A 68 -0.32 -5.27 -3.66
C VAL A 68 -1.06 -6.50 -4.18
N THR A 69 -0.79 -7.66 -3.59
CA THR A 69 -1.37 -8.95 -4.02
C THR A 69 -2.37 -9.54 -3.05
N ALA A 70 -2.25 -9.25 -1.75
CA ALA A 70 -3.14 -9.76 -0.71
C ALA A 70 -3.04 -8.93 0.58
N LEU A 71 -4.06 -9.02 1.44
CA LEU A 71 -3.95 -8.72 2.87
C LEU A 71 -3.37 -9.94 3.57
N VAL A 72 -2.38 -9.70 4.43
CA VAL A 72 -1.65 -10.73 5.18
C VAL A 72 -2.04 -10.68 6.65
N ASP A 73 -2.11 -9.49 7.22
CA ASP A 73 -2.39 -9.30 8.65
C ASP A 73 -3.08 -7.95 8.90
N HIS A 74 -3.59 -7.76 10.12
CA HIS A 74 -4.27 -6.56 10.56
C HIS A 74 -3.89 -6.22 12.01
N ALA A 75 -3.68 -4.95 12.31
CA ALA A 75 -3.39 -4.47 13.66
C ALA A 75 -4.14 -3.18 13.97
N ALA A 76 -4.75 -3.11 15.16
CA ALA A 76 -5.31 -1.88 15.70
C ALA A 76 -4.48 -1.41 16.91
N LEU A 77 -3.94 -0.20 16.85
CA LEU A 77 -3.10 0.38 17.89
C LEU A 77 -3.49 1.84 18.13
N ASN A 78 -3.79 2.20 19.38
CA ASN A 78 -4.11 3.56 19.81
C ASN A 78 -5.22 4.23 18.95
N GLY A 79 -6.27 3.48 18.61
CA GLY A 79 -7.39 3.97 17.80
C GLY A 79 -7.09 4.10 16.30
N SER A 80 -5.90 3.72 15.84
CA SER A 80 -5.56 3.62 14.41
C SER A 80 -5.50 2.16 13.97
N ALA A 81 -5.98 1.89 12.77
CA ALA A 81 -5.96 0.57 12.16
C ALA A 81 -4.94 0.50 11.02
N TYR A 82 -4.28 -0.65 10.90
CA TYR A 82 -3.20 -0.90 9.95
C TYR A 82 -3.36 -2.28 9.34
N ASP A 83 -3.00 -2.39 8.06
CA ASP A 83 -3.02 -3.65 7.33
C ASP A 83 -1.58 -4.00 6.91
N CYS A 84 -1.18 -5.25 7.09
CA CYS A 84 0.02 -5.78 6.44
C CYS A 84 -0.36 -6.38 5.10
N VAL A 85 0.29 -5.95 4.03
CA VAL A 85 -0.04 -6.35 2.66
C VAL A 85 1.11 -7.09 2.02
N ALA A 86 0.80 -8.15 1.26
CA ALA A 86 1.79 -8.81 0.43
C ALA A 86 2.05 -7.94 -0.81
N VAL A 87 3.32 -7.73 -1.13
CA VAL A 87 3.75 -6.92 -2.28
C VAL A 87 4.65 -7.78 -3.18
N ARG A 88 4.45 -7.74 -4.51
CA ARG A 88 5.15 -8.64 -5.45
C ARG A 88 6.68 -8.56 -5.36
N SER A 89 7.23 -7.40 -5.01
CA SER A 89 8.67 -7.15 -5.00
C SER A 89 9.38 -7.64 -3.74
N THR A 90 8.65 -8.04 -2.69
CA THR A 90 9.24 -8.36 -1.38
C THR A 90 8.63 -9.63 -0.79
N SER A 91 9.43 -10.41 -0.07
CA SER A 91 8.95 -11.58 0.71
C SER A 91 8.38 -11.20 2.07
N VAL A 92 8.63 -9.99 2.54
CA VAL A 92 8.09 -9.44 3.79
C VAL A 92 6.84 -8.62 3.48
N CYS A 93 5.81 -8.72 4.33
CA CYS A 93 4.61 -7.90 4.18
C CYS A 93 4.92 -6.43 4.50
N GLN A 94 4.24 -5.52 3.81
CA GLN A 94 4.37 -4.08 3.99
C GLN A 94 3.18 -3.57 4.79
N TRP A 95 3.44 -2.91 5.92
CA TRP A 95 2.40 -2.26 6.71
C TRP A 95 1.95 -0.95 6.05
N THR A 96 0.64 -0.76 6.00
CA THR A 96 -0.02 0.46 5.52
C THR A 96 -1.20 0.85 6.42
N VAL A 97 -1.78 2.03 6.22
CA VAL A 97 -3.02 2.42 6.92
C VAL A 97 -4.15 1.53 6.43
N ALA A 98 -4.97 1.02 7.35
CA ALA A 98 -6.03 0.10 6.98
C ALA A 98 -7.00 0.72 5.96
N GLY A 99 -7.41 -0.07 4.96
CA GLY A 99 -8.27 0.39 3.87
C GLY A 99 -7.60 1.28 2.83
N ALA A 100 -6.29 1.57 2.95
CA ALA A 100 -5.54 2.29 1.91
C ALA A 100 -5.38 1.47 0.62
N VAL A 101 -5.57 0.16 0.70
CA VAL A 101 -5.50 -0.76 -0.44
C VAL A 101 -6.80 -1.55 -0.54
N THR A 102 -7.23 -1.82 -1.77
CA THR A 102 -8.25 -2.84 -2.03
C THR A 102 -7.55 -4.05 -2.62
N PRO A 103 -7.44 -5.17 -1.89
CA PRO A 103 -6.83 -6.37 -2.42
C PRO A 103 -7.59 -6.82 -3.65
N ARG A 104 -6.86 -7.17 -4.70
CA ARG A 104 -7.48 -7.83 -5.85
C ARG A 104 -8.09 -9.13 -5.35
N ALA A 105 -9.37 -9.35 -5.61
CA ALA A 105 -10.06 -10.57 -5.19
C ALA A 105 -9.23 -11.81 -5.60
N PRO A 106 -9.02 -12.79 -4.68
CA PRO A 106 -8.25 -13.97 -4.99
C PRO A 106 -8.85 -14.69 -6.20
N ARG A 107 -8.02 -15.10 -7.16
CA ARG A 107 -8.49 -16.00 -8.21
C ARG A 107 -8.93 -17.30 -7.53
N ARG A 108 -10.06 -17.86 -7.98
CA ARG A 108 -10.87 -18.94 -7.36
C ARG A 108 -10.11 -20.17 -6.82
N GLY A 109 -8.82 -20.36 -7.11
CA GLY A 109 -8.00 -21.49 -6.64
C GLY A 109 -7.12 -21.25 -5.39
N GLN A 110 -7.02 -20.01 -4.87
CA GLN A 110 -6.14 -19.72 -3.71
C GLN A 110 -6.84 -19.87 -2.35
N ALA A 111 -8.17 -19.77 -2.32
CA ALA A 111 -8.95 -19.97 -1.09
C ALA A 111 -8.98 -21.44 -0.63
N GLU A 112 -8.71 -22.38 -1.54
CA GLU A 112 -8.76 -23.82 -1.26
C GLU A 112 -7.49 -24.32 -0.54
N ALA A 113 -6.33 -23.70 -0.81
CA ALA A 113 -5.06 -24.05 -0.15
C ALA A 113 -5.00 -23.62 1.33
N ALA A 114 -5.68 -22.53 1.70
CA ALA A 114 -5.70 -22.02 3.08
C ALA A 114 -6.56 -22.89 4.03
N LYS A 115 -7.38 -23.80 3.50
CA LYS A 115 -8.28 -24.67 4.31
C LYS A 115 -7.74 -26.09 4.51
N GLY A 116 -6.61 -26.46 3.90
CA GLY A 116 -6.15 -27.85 3.81
C GLY A 116 -5.19 -28.36 4.90
N THR A 117 -4.68 -27.52 5.82
CA THR A 117 -3.67 -27.96 6.82
C THR A 117 -4.27 -28.15 8.21
N LYS A 118 -5.53 -28.60 8.30
CA LYS A 118 -6.18 -28.90 9.57
C LYS A 118 -7.17 -30.04 9.41
N ASP A 119 -6.65 -31.25 9.13
CA ASP A 119 -7.19 -32.56 9.54
C ASP A 119 -6.47 -33.70 8.80
N LYS A 120 -5.34 -34.18 9.35
CA LYS A 120 -4.95 -35.60 9.24
C LYS A 120 -3.82 -35.95 10.21
N SER A 121 -4.15 -36.04 11.50
CA SER A 121 -3.35 -36.83 12.44
C SER A 121 -4.29 -37.51 13.42
N ALA A 122 -4.62 -38.77 13.12
CA ALA A 122 -4.87 -39.86 14.06
C ALA A 122 -5.76 -40.92 13.40
N SER A 123 -5.14 -41.82 12.63
CA SER A 123 -5.53 -43.24 12.58
C SER A 123 -4.53 -43.97 11.72
N ASP A 124 -3.56 -44.64 12.35
CA ASP A 124 -3.14 -45.98 11.94
C ASP A 124 -2.30 -46.66 13.04
N LYS A 125 -2.90 -47.75 13.57
CA LYS A 125 -2.32 -48.98 14.16
C LYS A 125 -1.16 -48.95 15.16
N VAL A 126 -1.39 -49.63 16.30
CA VAL A 126 -0.60 -50.84 16.62
C VAL A 126 -1.45 -51.84 17.41
N SER A 127 -1.60 -53.03 16.84
CA SER A 127 -1.92 -54.27 17.56
C SER A 127 -0.71 -54.73 18.36
N ARG A 128 -0.88 -55.09 19.63
CA ARG A 128 -0.16 -56.16 20.32
C ARG A 128 -1.07 -56.74 21.41
#